data_AF-A0A8T3SKF9-F1
#
_entry.id   AF-A0A8T3SKF9-F1
#
_cell.length_a   1.000
_cell.length_b   1.000
_cell.length_c   1.000
_cell.angle_alpha   90.00
_cell.angle_beta   90.00
_cell.angle_gamma   90.00
#
_symmetry.space_group_name_H-M   'P 1'
#
loop_
_entity.id
_entity.type
_entity.pdbx_description
1 polymer ?
#
loop_
_entity_poly.entity_id
_entity_poly.type
_entity_poly.pdbx_seq_one_letter_code
_entity_poly.pdbx_strand_id
1 'polypeptide(L)'
;MYLNEIKARIEFLNLIPDDLFLTLNFNEFYMPDHESNLTRKFLEEKFECYIMCYRANTMDNHSLKNLCNLICPATLTQDQVAELNTHESKFKGMVLVAYAKPLRFSACKQID
;
A
#
# COMPACT_ATOMS: atom_id res chain seq x y z
N MET A 1 -16.69 -10.19 -2.34
CA MET A 1 -16.82 -9.17 -3.42
C MET A 1 -15.75 -8.09 -3.29
N TYR A 2 -15.56 -7.49 -2.10
CA TYR A 2 -14.59 -6.41 -1.84
C TYR A 2 -13.11 -6.76 -2.15
N LEU A 3 -12.65 -7.98 -1.84
CA LEU A 3 -11.23 -8.37 -1.99
C LEU A 3 -10.77 -8.50 -3.45
N ASN A 4 -11.59 -9.09 -4.30
CA ASN A 4 -11.28 -9.20 -5.73
C ASN A 4 -11.28 -7.83 -6.41
N GLU A 5 -12.17 -6.94 -5.96
CA GLU A 5 -12.24 -5.58 -6.49
C GLU A 5 -10.99 -4.77 -6.12
N ILE A 6 -10.48 -4.90 -4.90
CA ILE A 6 -9.25 -4.19 -4.52
C ILE A 6 -8.02 -4.76 -5.23
N LYS A 7 -7.93 -6.09 -5.43
CA LYS A 7 -6.89 -6.72 -6.25
C LYS A 7 -6.95 -6.28 -7.72
N ALA A 8 -8.14 -5.98 -8.24
CA ALA A 8 -8.31 -5.44 -9.60
C ALA A 8 -7.87 -3.97 -9.70
N ARG A 9 -8.06 -3.17 -8.66
CA ARG A 9 -7.63 -1.75 -8.64
C ARG A 9 -6.17 -1.58 -8.24
N ILE A 10 -5.64 -2.44 -7.37
CA ILE A 10 -4.28 -2.42 -6.83
C ILE A 10 -3.61 -3.75 -7.19
N GLU A 11 -3.15 -3.83 -8.44
CA GLU A 11 -2.76 -5.09 -9.09
C GLU A 11 -1.58 -5.79 -8.42
N PHE A 12 -0.68 -5.06 -7.77
CA PHE A 12 0.47 -5.67 -7.09
C PHE A 12 0.06 -6.58 -5.92
N LEU A 13 -1.16 -6.43 -5.39
CA LEU A 13 -1.70 -7.34 -4.37
C LEU A 13 -1.85 -8.77 -4.89
N ASN A 14 -1.90 -8.98 -6.23
CA ASN A 14 -1.88 -10.32 -6.83
C ASN A 14 -0.50 -11.00 -6.76
N LEU A 15 0.56 -10.24 -6.43
CA LEU A 15 1.90 -10.78 -6.22
C LEU A 15 2.09 -11.31 -4.78
N ILE A 16 1.11 -11.09 -3.90
CA ILE A 16 1.11 -11.58 -2.53
C ILE A 16 0.45 -12.97 -2.51
N PRO A 17 1.10 -14.01 -1.96
CA PRO A 17 0.49 -15.32 -1.77
C PRO A 17 -0.85 -15.24 -1.05
N ASP A 18 -1.84 -16.00 -1.50
CA ASP A 18 -3.22 -15.90 -0.99
C ASP A 18 -3.33 -16.24 0.51
N ASP A 19 -2.51 -17.17 0.99
CA ASP A 19 -2.43 -17.53 2.41
C ASP A 19 -2.02 -16.32 3.27
N LEU A 20 -1.02 -15.55 2.82
CA LEU A 20 -0.58 -14.32 3.48
C LEU A 20 -1.58 -13.18 3.29
N PHE A 21 -2.11 -13.01 2.07
CA PHE A 21 -3.05 -11.95 1.75
C PHE A 21 -4.31 -12.03 2.60
N LEU A 22 -4.87 -13.23 2.78
CA LEU A 22 -6.07 -13.45 3.60
C LEU A 22 -5.86 -13.19 5.09
N THR A 23 -4.61 -13.08 5.54
CA THR A 23 -4.33 -12.70 6.92
C THR A 23 -4.44 -11.18 7.16
N LEU A 24 -4.37 -10.36 6.11
CA LEU A 24 -4.24 -8.90 6.24
C LEU A 24 -5.47 -8.22 6.86
N ASN A 25 -5.24 -7.12 7.58
CA ASN A 25 -6.32 -6.26 8.06
C ASN A 25 -6.88 -5.37 6.93
N PHE A 26 -7.91 -5.86 6.25
CA PHE A 26 -8.53 -5.12 5.13
C PHE A 26 -9.30 -3.88 5.55
N ASN A 27 -9.58 -3.66 6.85
CA ASN A 27 -10.29 -2.47 7.31
C ASN A 27 -9.45 -1.20 7.10
N GLU A 28 -8.12 -1.33 7.09
CA GLU A 28 -7.21 -0.22 6.82
C GLU A 28 -7.15 0.13 5.33
N PHE A 29 -7.62 -0.75 4.44
CA PHE A 29 -7.49 -0.54 3.01
C PHE A 29 -8.48 0.52 2.53
N TYR A 30 -7.97 1.44 1.73
CA TYR A 30 -8.78 2.42 1.03
C TYR A 30 -9.01 1.93 -0.39
N MET A 31 -10.27 1.87 -0.82
CA MET A 31 -10.61 1.54 -2.21
C MET A 31 -10.48 2.82 -3.05
N PRO A 32 -9.46 2.95 -3.91
CA PRO A 32 -9.28 4.18 -4.68
C PRO A 32 -10.41 4.33 -5.68
N ASP A 33 -10.98 5.53 -5.77
CA ASP A 33 -11.86 5.95 -6.86
C ASP A 33 -11.06 6.17 -8.16
N HIS A 34 -11.72 6.68 -9.21
CA HIS A 34 -11.06 6.87 -10.50
C HIS A 34 -9.86 7.82 -10.43
N GLU A 35 -10.00 8.97 -9.77
CA GLU A 35 -8.98 10.01 -9.70
C GLU A 35 -7.79 9.59 -8.82
N SER A 36 -8.06 9.03 -7.64
CA SER A 36 -7.02 8.51 -6.75
C SER A 36 -6.29 7.32 -7.37
N ASN A 37 -6.99 6.47 -8.14
CA ASN A 37 -6.34 5.35 -8.84
C ASN A 37 -5.42 5.83 -9.98
N LEU A 38 -5.84 6.85 -10.75
CA LEU A 38 -4.97 7.46 -11.77
C LEU A 38 -3.74 8.10 -11.15
N THR A 39 -3.91 8.84 -10.05
CA THR A 39 -2.80 9.46 -9.32
C THR A 39 -1.84 8.40 -8.79
N ARG A 40 -2.36 7.32 -8.19
CA ARG A 40 -1.57 6.18 -7.72
C ARG A 40 -0.74 5.59 -8.85
N LYS A 41 -1.36 5.24 -9.99
CA LYS A 41 -0.64 4.64 -11.14
C LYS A 41 0.45 5.57 -11.68
N PHE A 42 0.16 6.87 -11.80
CA PHE A 42 1.16 7.87 -12.20
C PHE A 42 2.38 7.87 -11.26
N LEU A 43 2.16 7.85 -9.95
CA LEU A 43 3.24 7.85 -8.97
C LEU A 43 4.02 6.51 -8.95
N GLU A 44 3.35 5.37 -9.15
CA GLU A 44 4.00 4.06 -9.29
C GLU A 44 4.98 4.01 -10.46
N GLU A 45 4.57 4.55 -11.61
CA GLU A 45 5.41 4.66 -12.80
C GLU A 45 6.57 5.63 -12.56
N LYS A 46 6.27 6.82 -12.02
CA LYS A 46 7.27 7.88 -11.80
C LYS A 46 8.33 7.51 -10.77
N PHE A 47 7.95 6.83 -9.68
CA PHE A 47 8.85 6.47 -8.58
C PHE A 47 9.41 5.04 -8.71
N GLU A 48 9.07 4.35 -9.79
CA GLU A 48 9.46 2.95 -10.03
C GLU A 48 9.15 2.04 -8.82
N CYS A 49 7.98 2.21 -8.22
CA CYS A 49 7.56 1.50 -7.01
C CYS A 49 6.12 0.98 -7.13
N TYR A 50 5.64 0.29 -6.08
CA TYR A 50 4.21 0.00 -5.90
C TYR A 50 3.63 0.96 -4.86
N ILE A 51 2.36 1.34 -4.99
CA ILE A 51 1.71 2.25 -4.04
C ILE A 51 0.40 1.63 -3.57
N MET A 52 0.25 1.55 -2.25
CA MET A 52 -0.98 1.13 -1.59
C MET A 52 -1.73 2.35 -1.04
N CYS A 53 -3.06 2.27 -1.03
CA CYS A 53 -3.94 3.27 -0.46
C CYS A 53 -4.52 2.76 0.88
N TYR A 54 -4.34 3.53 1.95
CA TYR A 54 -4.90 3.24 3.28
C TYR A 54 -5.89 4.31 3.72
N ARG A 55 -6.78 3.96 4.64
CA ARG A 55 -7.67 4.92 5.30
C ARG A 55 -6.89 5.72 6.33
N ALA A 56 -6.90 7.05 6.21
CA ALA A 56 -6.30 7.91 7.22
C ALA A 56 -7.00 7.73 8.57
N ASN A 57 -6.26 7.89 9.67
CA ASN A 57 -6.75 7.79 11.05
C ASN A 57 -7.33 6.42 11.46
N THR A 58 -7.02 5.35 10.71
CA THR A 58 -7.24 3.99 11.18
C THR A 58 -6.03 3.53 11.98
N MET A 59 -5.96 3.93 13.24
CA MET A 59 -5.01 3.33 14.18
C MET A 59 -5.65 2.09 14.80
N ASP A 60 -5.60 0.97 14.09
CA ASP A 60 -5.89 -0.31 14.71
C ASP A 60 -4.60 -0.82 15.39
N ASN A 61 -4.42 -0.43 16.66
CA ASN A 61 -3.25 -0.81 17.48
C ASN A 61 -3.12 -2.33 17.74
N HIS A 62 -4.05 -3.12 17.18
CA HIS A 62 -4.15 -4.55 17.37
C HIS A 62 -4.12 -5.28 16.02
N SER A 63 -2.94 -5.55 15.45
CA SER A 63 -2.58 -6.89 14.98
C SER A 63 -1.29 -6.93 14.15
N LEU A 64 -0.61 -8.06 14.25
CA LEU A 64 0.60 -8.49 13.54
C LEU A 64 0.42 -8.62 12.01
N LYS A 65 -0.59 -8.00 11.40
CA LYS A 65 -1.09 -8.36 10.06
C LYS A 65 -1.30 -7.16 9.13
N ASN A 66 -0.57 -6.08 9.36
CA ASN A 66 -0.54 -4.94 8.45
C ASN A 66 0.40 -5.25 7.28
N LEU A 67 0.02 -4.81 6.08
CA LEU A 67 0.80 -5.09 4.87
C LEU A 67 2.24 -4.56 4.97
N CYS A 68 2.47 -3.45 5.69
CA CYS A 68 3.81 -2.91 5.95
C CYS A 68 4.73 -3.84 6.77
N ASN A 69 4.17 -4.78 7.53
CA ASN A 69 4.94 -5.81 8.22
C ASN A 69 5.29 -6.99 7.30
N LEU A 70 4.54 -7.17 6.21
CA LEU A 70 4.70 -8.29 5.29
C LEU A 70 5.69 -7.98 4.16
N ILE A 71 5.66 -6.76 3.64
CA ILE A 71 6.42 -6.37 2.43
C ILE A 71 7.31 -5.16 2.70
N CYS A 72 8.45 -5.11 2.01
CA CYS A 72 9.45 -4.07 2.21
C CYS A 72 8.99 -2.72 1.62
N PRO A 73 9.21 -1.60 2.33
CA PRO A 73 8.91 -0.27 1.80
C PRO A 73 9.82 0.06 0.60
N ALA A 74 9.35 0.97 -0.26
CA ALA A 74 10.19 1.56 -1.31
C ALA A 74 11.23 2.49 -0.67
N THR A 75 12.41 2.57 -1.28
CA THR A 75 13.38 3.63 -0.96
C THR A 75 13.06 4.84 -1.81
N LEU A 76 12.48 5.88 -1.19
CA LEU A 76 12.18 7.14 -1.85
C LEU A 76 13.21 8.21 -1.47
N THR A 77 13.53 9.09 -2.41
CA THR A 77 14.29 10.32 -2.11
C THR A 77 13.42 11.31 -1.32
N GLN A 78 14.04 12.31 -0.70
CA GLN A 78 13.29 13.36 0.03
C GLN A 78 12.30 14.10 -0.88
N ASP A 79 12.70 14.40 -2.13
CA ASP A 79 11.83 15.05 -3.11
C ASP A 79 10.62 14.18 -3.47
N GLN A 80 10.84 12.87 -3.65
CA GLN A 80 9.76 11.91 -3.91
C GLN A 80 8.80 11.79 -2.72
N VAL A 81 9.30 11.82 -1.49
CA VAL A 81 8.47 11.83 -0.28
C VAL A 81 7.63 13.11 -0.22
N ALA A 82 8.23 14.28 -0.50
CA ALA A 82 7.51 15.55 -0.51
C ALA A 82 6.42 15.58 -1.60
N GLU A 83 6.71 15.03 -2.78
CA GLU A 83 5.74 14.91 -3.86
C GLU A 83 4.62 13.93 -3.52
N LEU A 84 4.94 12.77 -2.95
CA LEU A 84 3.95 11.80 -2.48
C LEU A 84 2.97 12.44 -1.50
N ASN A 85 3.49 13.17 -0.50
CA ASN A 85 2.69 13.89 0.50
C ASN A 85 1.81 14.98 -0.13
N THR A 86 2.33 15.68 -1.15
CA THR A 86 1.56 16.69 -1.90
C THR A 86 0.37 16.06 -2.61
N HIS A 87 0.56 14.89 -3.23
CA HIS A 87 -0.53 14.16 -3.87
C HIS A 87 -1.51 13.55 -2.86
N GLU A 88 -1.02 13.00 -1.75
CA GLU A 88 -1.85 12.50 -0.65
C GLU A 88 -2.80 13.59 -0.12
N SER A 89 -2.30 14.81 0.06
CA SER A 89 -3.09 15.94 0.60
C SER A 89 -4.34 16.31 -0.22
N LYS A 90 -4.40 15.88 -1.48
CA LYS A 90 -5.56 16.12 -2.37
C LYS A 90 -6.75 15.23 -2.01
N PHE A 91 -6.52 14.12 -1.30
CA PHE A 91 -7.52 13.10 -1.01
C PHE A 91 -7.81 13.01 0.48
N LYS A 92 -8.98 13.48 0.89
CA LYS A 92 -9.38 13.43 2.30
C LYS A 92 -9.61 11.98 2.74
N GLY A 93 -8.90 11.56 3.79
CA GLY A 93 -9.10 10.25 4.39
C GLY A 93 -8.32 9.11 3.72
N MET A 94 -7.39 9.42 2.80
CA MET A 94 -6.50 8.45 2.18
C MET A 94 -5.04 8.75 2.57
N VAL A 95 -4.26 7.70 2.78
CA VAL A 95 -2.80 7.72 2.93
C VAL A 95 -2.18 6.87 1.83
N LEU A 96 -1.09 7.34 1.23
CA LEU A 96 -0.34 6.62 0.19
C LEU A 96 0.96 6.07 0.77
N VAL A 97 1.20 4.78 0.61
CA VAL A 97 2.44 4.13 1.08
C VAL A 97 3.12 3.43 -0.08
N ALA A 98 4.41 3.72 -0.26
CA ALA A 98 5.23 3.15 -1.31
C ALA A 98 5.95 1.87 -0.86
N TYR A 99 5.89 0.84 -1.70
CA TYR A 99 6.50 -0.47 -1.53
C TYR A 99 7.48 -0.80 -2.65
N ALA A 100 8.50 -1.59 -2.32
CA ALA A 100 9.58 -1.92 -3.25
C ALA A 100 9.04 -2.63 -4.52
N LYS A 101 9.63 -2.30 -5.67
CA LYS A 101 9.42 -2.96 -6.96
C LYS A 101 10.80 -3.43 -7.47
N PRO A 102 11.03 -4.74 -7.71
CA PRO A 102 10.09 -5.86 -7.50
C PRO A 102 9.70 -6.03 -6.03
N LEU A 103 8.54 -6.67 -5.80
CA LEU A 103 7.99 -6.89 -4.47
C LEU A 103 8.96 -7.75 -3.64
N ARG A 104 9.26 -7.31 -2.42
CA ARG A 104 10.10 -8.05 -1.47
C ARG A 104 9.31 -8.27 -0.20
N PHE A 105 9.36 -9.49 0.32
CA PHE A 105 8.79 -9.78 1.62
C PHE A 105 9.77 -9.37 2.69
N SER A 106 9.29 -8.62 3.67
CA SER A 106 10.05 -8.33 4.88
C SER A 106 10.42 -9.67 5.48
N ALA A 107 11.71 -9.97 5.57
CA ALA A 107 12.16 -11.18 6.23
C ALA A 107 11.46 -11.20 7.60
N CYS A 108 10.57 -12.18 7.80
CA CYS A 108 9.96 -12.40 9.10
C CYS A 108 11.10 -12.31 10.09
N LYS A 109 11.02 -11.35 11.04
CA LYS A 109 11.81 -11.44 12.24
C LYS A 109 11.52 -12.85 12.78
N GLN A 110 12.47 -13.77 12.62
CA GLN A 110 12.55 -14.91 13.51
C GLN A 110 12.73 -14.26 14.88
N ILE A 111 11.64 -14.25 15.64
CA ILE A 111 11.71 -14.05 17.07
C ILE A 111 12.08 -15.44 17.57
N ASP A 112 13.31 -15.58 18.06
CA ASP A 112 13.75 -16.71 18.88
C ASP A 112 12.76 -17.01 20.02
#